data_AF-A0A967J9S0-F1
#
_entry.id   AF-A0A967J9S0-F1
#
_cell.length_a   1.000
_cell.length_b   1.000
_cell.length_c   1.000
_cell.angle_alpha   90.00
_cell.angle_beta   90.00
_cell.angle_gamma   90.00
#
_symmetry.space_group_name_H-M   'P 1'
#
loop_
_entity.id
_entity.type
_entity.pdbx_description
1 polymer ?
#
loop_
_entity_poly.entity_id
_entity_poly.type
_entity_poly.pdbx_seq_one_letter_code
_entity_poly.pdbx_strand_id
1 'polypeptide(L)' 'TDDPMALALFQIEGVTSVFMTADFVTLTKAPDADWGVIAPAAQAILEETFGA' A
#
# COMPACT_ATOMS: atom_id res chain seq x y z
N THR A 1 -13.88 7.04 7.02
CA THR A 1 -12.60 7.12 6.27
C THR A 1 -12.47 5.80 5.57
N ASP A 2 -13.14 5.72 4.43
CA ASP A 2 -13.41 4.47 3.73
C ASP A 2 -12.82 4.59 2.33
N ASP A 3 -11.53 4.96 2.29
CA ASP A 3 -10.79 4.97 1.05
C ASP A 3 -10.43 3.52 0.71
N PRO A 4 -10.99 2.95 -0.37
CA PRO A 4 -10.80 1.54 -0.69
C PRO A 4 -9.35 1.22 -1.04
N MET A 5 -8.58 2.18 -1.57
CA MET A 5 -7.16 2.01 -1.85
C MET A 5 -6.34 1.97 -0.56
N ALA A 6 -6.63 2.85 0.40
CA ALA A 6 -5.97 2.82 1.72
C ALA A 6 -6.16 1.46 2.42
N LEU A 7 -7.38 0.92 2.36
CA LEU A 7 -7.73 -0.37 2.94
C LEU A 7 -6.99 -1.51 2.23
N ALA A 8 -6.96 -1.51 0.90
CA ALA A 8 -6.25 -2.52 0.12
C ALA A 8 -4.73 -2.51 0.41
N LEU A 9 -4.12 -1.33 0.48
CA LEU A 9 -2.69 -1.19 0.82
C LEU A 9 -2.38 -1.67 2.25
N PHE A 10 -3.30 -1.43 3.20
CA PHE A 10 -3.13 -1.89 4.58
C PHE A 10 -3.28 -3.41 4.73
N GLN A 11 -4.02 -4.06 3.83
CA GLN A 11 -4.19 -5.51 3.81
C GLN A 11 -2.99 -6.28 3.25
N ILE A 12 -1.99 -5.59 2.68
CA ILE A 12 -0.77 -6.23 2.21
C ILE A 12 -0.03 -6.85 3.40
N GLU A 13 0.32 -8.13 3.28
CA GLU A 13 1.04 -8.85 4.32
C GLU A 13 2.37 -8.16 4.67
N GLY A 14 2.58 -7.91 5.95
CA GLY A 14 3.77 -7.23 6.44
C GLY A 14 3.70 -5.70 6.42
N VAL A 15 2.61 -5.09 5.96
CA VAL A 15 2.36 -3.65 6.16
C VAL A 15 1.76 -3.42 7.55
N THR A 16 2.30 -2.46 8.29
CA THR A 16 1.87 -2.12 9.66
C THR A 16 1.20 -0.76 9.75
N SER A 17 1.48 0.13 8.79
CA SER A 17 0.87 1.46 8.72
C SER A 17 0.88 1.98 7.29
N VAL A 18 -0.18 2.70 6.93
CA VAL A 18 -0.35 3.35 5.63
C VAL A 18 -0.60 4.83 5.89
N PHE A 19 0.22 5.69 5.29
CA PHE A 19 0.03 7.12 5.31
C PHE A 19 -0.07 7.63 3.88
N MET A 20 -1.21 8.24 3.53
CA MET A 20 -1.46 8.72 2.17
C MET A 20 -1.55 10.24 2.14
N THR A 21 -1.03 10.82 1.08
CA THR A 21 -1.17 12.24 0.73
C THR A 21 -1.76 12.35 -0.67
N ALA A 22 -1.93 13.58 -1.18
CA ALA A 22 -2.44 13.80 -2.52
C ALA A 22 -1.52 13.25 -3.63
N ASP A 23 -0.20 13.19 -3.39
CA ASP A 23 0.80 12.91 -4.42
C ASP A 23 1.61 11.64 -4.17
N PHE A 24 1.66 11.15 -2.93
CA PHE A 24 2.42 9.95 -2.57
C PHE A 24 1.81 9.20 -1.39
N VAL A 25 2.16 7.92 -1.31
CA VAL A 25 1.82 7.03 -0.21
C VAL A 25 3.09 6.51 0.47
N THR A 26 3.11 6.56 1.78
CA THR A 26 4.14 5.98 2.63
C THR A 26 3.60 4.72 3.29
N LEU A 27 4.24 3.59 3.02
CA LEU A 27 3.96 2.31 3.68
C LEU A 27 5.03 2.08 4.75
N THR A 28 4.60 1.66 5.94
CA THR A 28 5.51 1.15 6.97
C THR A 28 5.40 -0.36 6.98
N LYS A 29 6.54 -1.05 6.83
CA LYS A 29 6.59 -2.51 6.91
C LYS A 29 6.97 -3.01 8.29
N ALA A 30 6.61 -4.25 8.60
CA ALA A 30 7.11 -4.97 9.76
C ALA A 30 8.63 -5.23 9.61
N PRO A 31 9.37 -5.40 10.72
CA PRO A 31 10.81 -5.62 10.70
C PRO A 31 11.23 -6.83 9.85
N ASP A 32 10.45 -7.90 9.90
CA ASP A 32 10.62 -9.20 9.24
C ASP A 32 10.00 -9.29 7.84
N ALA A 33 9.21 -8.31 7.44
CA ALA A 33 8.58 -8.29 6.11
C ALA A 33 9.57 -7.90 4.99
N ASP A 34 9.27 -8.33 3.77
CA ASP A 34 10.10 -8.10 2.59
C ASP A 34 9.47 -7.08 1.62
N TRP A 35 10.24 -6.05 1.27
CA TRP A 35 9.85 -5.09 0.23
C TRP A 35 9.75 -5.72 -1.15
N GLY A 36 10.45 -6.83 -1.41
CA GLY A 36 10.34 -7.60 -2.64
C GLY A 36 8.92 -8.17 -2.88
N VAL A 37 8.13 -8.33 -1.82
CA VAL A 37 6.73 -8.76 -1.89
C VAL A 37 5.77 -7.57 -1.78
N ILE A 38 6.05 -6.64 -0.87
CA ILE A 38 5.17 -5.49 -0.61
C ILE A 38 5.13 -4.52 -1.79
N ALA A 39 6.27 -4.18 -2.39
CA ALA A 39 6.32 -3.14 -3.43
C ALA A 39 5.55 -3.53 -4.72
N PRO A 40 5.69 -4.76 -5.26
CA PRO A 40 4.87 -5.19 -6.40
C PRO A 40 3.36 -5.20 -6.10
N ALA A 41 2.96 -5.66 -4.90
CA ALA A 41 1.55 -5.67 -4.50
C ALA A 41 0.98 -4.24 -4.38
N ALA A 42 1.75 -3.33 -3.78
CA ALA A 42 1.34 -1.93 -3.67
C ALA A 42 1.24 -1.25 -5.04
N GLN A 43 2.16 -1.52 -5.97
CA GLN A 43 2.08 -1.00 -7.34
C GLN A 43 0.81 -1.48 -8.05
N ALA A 44 0.47 -2.76 -7.98
CA ALA A 44 -0.75 -3.28 -8.60
C ALA A 44 -2.03 -2.59 -8.10
N ILE A 45 -2.12 -2.32 -6.80
CA ILE A 45 -3.27 -1.61 -6.19
C ILE A 45 -3.33 -0.15 -6.66
N LEU A 46 -2.18 0.53 -6.72
CA LEU A 46 -2.10 1.92 -7.21
C LEU A 46 -2.47 1.99 -8.70
N GLU A 47 -2.00 1.06 -9.51
CA GLU A 47 -2.34 0.96 -10.94
C GLU A 47 -3.83 0.68 -11.15
N GLU A 48 -4.46 -0.18 -10.35
CA GLU A 48 -5.90 -0.43 -10.44
C GLU A 48 -6.73 0.82 -10.08
N THR A 49 -6.25 1.60 -9.11
CA THR A 49 -6.97 2.80 -8.62
C THR A 49 -6.80 4.01 -9.54
N PHE A 50 -5.59 4.22 -10.08
CA PHE A 50 -5.24 5.42 -10.87
C PHE A 50 -5.09 5.16 -12.37
N GLY A 51 -4.99 3.90 -12.80
CA GLY A 51 -4.76 3.50 -14.19
C GLY A 51 -6.03 3.33 -15.04
N ALA A 52 -7.18 3.86 -14.61
CA ALA A 52 -8.42 3.90 -15.38
C ALA A 52 -8.52 5.14 -16.27
#